data_AF-A0AAD6U1R6-F1
#
_entry.id   AF-A0AAD6U1R6-F1
#
_cell.length_a   1.000
_cell.length_b   1.000
_cell.length_c   1.000
_cell.angle_alpha   90.00
_cell.angle_beta   90.00
_cell.angle_gamma   90.00
#
_symmetry.space_group_name_H-M   'P 1'
#
loop_
_entity.id
_entity.type
_entity.pdbx_description
1 polymer ?
#
loop_
_entity_poly.entity_id
_entity_poly.type
_entity_poly.pdbx_seq_one_letter_code
_entity_poly.pdbx_strand_id
1 'polypeptide(L)'
;SQGKALPTKGRPAAVAWWIGRARARDPPVTEVDVKRFSSDFVTWWRGMNPAWRRDGPLLQDEGGDLAVMKTSGINGFLSVLMALKWWRRALTGSASAEEWAACVDDVVWVLRQMAGQRDGATRE
;
A
#
# COMPACT_ATOMS: atom_id res chain seq x y z
N SER A 1 15.86 -12.90 11.66
CA SER A 1 14.50 -12.62 12.15
C SER A 1 13.51 -13.16 11.13
N GLN A 2 12.54 -13.97 11.57
CA GLN A 2 11.46 -14.37 10.66
C GLN A 2 10.63 -13.14 10.34
N GLY A 3 10.34 -13.04 9.07
CA GLY A 3 9.71 -11.89 8.55
C GLY A 3 8.19 -11.88 8.72
N LYS A 4 7.62 -10.78 9.21
CA LYS A 4 6.15 -10.65 9.32
C LYS A 4 5.54 -10.47 7.93
N ALA A 5 4.70 -11.40 7.48
CA ALA A 5 3.97 -11.29 6.22
C ALA A 5 3.00 -10.10 6.24
N LEU A 6 2.67 -9.56 5.05
CA LEU A 6 1.65 -8.52 4.94
C LEU A 6 0.30 -9.02 5.48
N PRO A 7 -0.48 -8.15 6.14
CA PRO A 7 -1.82 -8.50 6.57
C PRO A 7 -2.67 -8.95 5.37
N THR A 8 -3.41 -10.04 5.56
CA THR A 8 -4.35 -10.56 4.55
C THR A 8 -5.73 -9.92 4.67
N LYS A 9 -6.07 -9.41 5.85
CA LYS A 9 -7.35 -8.73 6.12
C LYS A 9 -7.46 -7.45 5.30
N GLY A 10 -8.58 -7.30 4.60
CA GLY A 10 -8.87 -6.13 3.76
C GLY A 10 -8.11 -6.09 2.43
N ARG A 11 -7.17 -7.01 2.17
CA ARG A 11 -6.39 -7.03 0.93
C ARG A 11 -7.30 -7.19 -0.30
N PRO A 12 -7.14 -6.37 -1.36
CA PRO A 12 -7.92 -6.52 -2.58
C PRO A 12 -7.81 -7.94 -3.16
N ALA A 13 -8.95 -8.50 -3.60
CA ALA A 13 -9.02 -9.86 -4.14
C ALA A 13 -8.04 -10.07 -5.32
N ALA A 14 -7.82 -9.04 -6.13
CA ALA A 14 -6.87 -9.09 -7.25
C ALA A 14 -5.43 -9.37 -6.79
N VAL A 15 -5.02 -8.80 -5.65
CA VAL A 15 -3.68 -9.03 -5.06
C VAL A 15 -3.57 -10.46 -4.54
N ALA A 16 -4.61 -10.98 -3.87
CA ALA A 16 -4.65 -12.37 -3.42
C ALA A 16 -4.57 -13.35 -4.61
N TRP A 17 -5.33 -13.06 -5.66
CA TRP A 17 -5.35 -13.83 -6.91
C TRP A 17 -3.97 -13.85 -7.58
N TRP A 18 -3.31 -12.70 -7.65
CA TRP A 18 -1.98 -12.53 -8.26
C TRP A 18 -0.90 -13.29 -7.50
N ILE A 19 -0.89 -13.17 -6.17
CA ILE A 19 0.05 -13.90 -5.31
C ILE A 19 -0.17 -15.42 -5.43
N GLY A 20 -1.43 -15.88 -5.44
CA GLY A 20 -1.77 -17.30 -5.60
C GLY A 20 -1.38 -17.90 -6.96
N ARG A 21 -1.07 -17.06 -7.95
CA ARG A 21 -0.61 -17.47 -9.30
C ARG A 21 0.86 -17.15 -9.54
N ALA A 22 1.66 -17.20 -8.48
CA ALA A 22 3.09 -16.94 -8.52
C ALA A 22 3.45 -15.61 -9.20
N ARG A 23 2.52 -14.62 -9.16
CA ARG A 23 2.70 -13.29 -9.75
C ARG A 23 2.86 -13.28 -11.28
N ALA A 24 2.46 -14.36 -11.97
CA ALA A 24 2.78 -14.59 -13.38
C ALA A 24 2.06 -13.63 -14.37
N ARG A 25 0.86 -13.14 -14.04
CA ARG A 25 0.09 -12.24 -14.91
C ARG A 25 -0.72 -11.25 -14.09
N ASP A 26 -0.87 -10.02 -14.60
CA ASP A 26 -1.77 -9.03 -14.02
C ASP A 26 -3.23 -9.56 -13.95
N PRO A 27 -3.94 -9.32 -12.83
CA PRO A 27 -5.35 -9.67 -12.70
C PRO A 27 -6.23 -8.75 -13.58
N PRO A 28 -7.39 -9.23 -14.03
CA PRO A 28 -8.35 -8.43 -14.80
C PRO A 28 -9.16 -7.53 -13.85
N VAL A 29 -8.59 -6.41 -13.41
CA VAL A 29 -9.34 -5.38 -12.67
C VAL A 29 -10.11 -4.54 -13.67
N THR A 30 -11.44 -4.57 -13.61
CA THR A 30 -12.30 -3.80 -14.51
C THR A 30 -12.76 -2.50 -13.86
N GLU A 31 -13.29 -1.58 -14.67
CA GLU A 31 -13.91 -0.34 -14.20
C GLU A 31 -15.05 -0.60 -13.19
N VAL A 32 -15.88 -1.61 -13.43
CA VAL A 32 -16.98 -2.00 -12.54
C VAL A 32 -16.46 -2.38 -11.14
N ASP A 33 -15.25 -2.91 -11.07
CA ASP A 33 -14.62 -3.35 -9.83
C ASP A 33 -13.87 -2.22 -9.10
N VAL A 34 -13.61 -1.07 -9.75
CA VAL A 34 -12.74 -0.01 -9.23
C VAL A 34 -13.19 0.50 -7.87
N LYS A 35 -14.49 0.75 -7.69
CA LYS A 35 -15.00 1.31 -6.43
C LYS A 35 -14.77 0.37 -5.24
N ARG A 36 -14.96 -0.93 -5.46
CA ARG A 36 -14.68 -1.94 -4.45
C ARG A 36 -13.18 -2.09 -4.24
N PHE A 37 -12.42 -2.10 -5.34
CA PHE A 37 -10.97 -2.20 -5.31
C PHE A 37 -10.34 -1.04 -4.52
N SER A 38 -10.77 0.20 -4.74
CA SER A 38 -10.26 1.38 -4.04
C SER A 38 -10.55 1.30 -2.54
N SER A 39 -11.80 0.99 -2.18
CA SER A 39 -12.20 0.80 -0.78
C SER A 39 -11.40 -0.31 -0.08
N ASP A 40 -11.22 -1.46 -0.73
CA ASP A 40 -10.42 -2.57 -0.20
C ASP A 40 -8.95 -2.14 -0.07
N PHE A 41 -8.39 -1.44 -1.07
CA PHE A 41 -7.01 -0.96 -1.03
C PHE A 41 -6.79 0.02 0.12
N VAL A 42 -7.65 1.03 0.28
CA VAL A 42 -7.56 2.02 1.37
C VAL A 42 -7.63 1.33 2.73
N THR A 43 -8.58 0.41 2.90
CA THR A 43 -8.74 -0.37 4.14
C THR A 43 -7.50 -1.20 4.44
N TRP A 44 -6.98 -1.89 3.42
CA TRP A 44 -5.77 -2.70 3.54
C TRP A 44 -4.55 -1.88 3.90
N TRP A 45 -4.35 -0.76 3.20
CA TRP A 45 -3.25 0.16 3.42
C TRP A 45 -3.29 0.75 4.83
N ARG A 46 -4.44 1.27 5.29
CA ARG A 46 -4.61 1.73 6.68
C ARG A 46 -4.34 0.63 7.71
N GLY A 47 -4.72 -0.61 7.40
CA GLY A 47 -4.45 -1.78 8.25
C GLY A 47 -2.95 -2.11 8.40
N MET A 48 -2.12 -1.79 7.41
CA MET A 48 -0.66 -1.94 7.47
C MET A 48 0.03 -0.87 8.29
N ASN A 49 -0.59 0.30 8.38
CA ASN A 49 0.00 1.44 9.04
C ASN A 49 0.00 1.29 10.57
N PRO A 50 0.96 1.91 11.27
CA PRO A 50 0.97 1.96 12.72
C PRO A 50 -0.32 2.57 13.26
N ALA A 51 -0.67 2.22 14.50
CA ALA A 51 -1.92 2.66 15.13
C ALA A 51 -2.09 4.19 15.11
N TRP A 52 -1.00 4.94 15.34
CA TRP A 52 -1.00 6.41 15.32
C TRP A 52 -1.35 7.03 13.95
N ARG A 53 -1.31 6.24 12.87
CA ARG A 53 -1.59 6.67 11.49
C ARG A 53 -2.90 6.08 10.92
N ARG A 54 -3.51 5.13 11.63
CA ARG A 54 -4.65 4.36 11.10
C ARG A 54 -5.95 5.16 11.01
N ASP A 55 -6.15 6.08 11.95
CA ASP A 55 -7.46 6.69 12.21
C ASP A 55 -7.59 8.15 11.71
N GLY A 56 -6.56 8.68 11.05
CA GLY A 56 -6.59 10.00 10.40
C GLY A 56 -6.96 9.95 8.91
N PRO A 57 -7.29 11.09 8.27
CA PRO A 57 -7.04 11.24 6.84
C PRO A 57 -5.57 10.88 6.55
N LEU A 58 -5.20 10.55 5.31
CA LEU A 58 -3.84 10.15 4.93
C LEU A 58 -2.83 11.26 5.29
N LEU A 59 -2.42 11.31 6.56
CA LEU A 59 -1.76 12.43 7.19
C LEU A 59 -0.28 12.12 7.22
N GLN A 60 0.45 12.97 6.51
CA GLN A 60 1.88 13.15 6.60
C GLN A 60 2.23 13.69 8.00
N ASP A 61 1.98 12.90 9.03
CA ASP A 61 2.24 13.27 10.42
C ASP A 61 3.60 12.68 10.86
N GLU A 62 4.46 13.53 11.43
CA GLU A 62 5.91 13.32 11.55
C GLU A 62 6.33 12.59 12.84
N GLY A 63 5.39 12.13 13.66
CA GLY A 63 5.70 11.80 15.06
C GLY A 63 6.22 10.39 15.39
N GLY A 64 6.17 9.40 14.47
CA GLY A 64 6.27 8.00 14.86
C GLY A 64 7.17 7.10 14.01
N ASP A 65 7.73 6.06 14.65
CA ASP A 65 8.58 5.07 13.98
C ASP A 65 7.77 4.17 13.01
N LEU A 66 8.17 4.19 11.73
CA LEU A 66 7.64 3.32 10.69
C LEU A 66 8.31 1.95 10.65
N ALA A 67 9.23 1.62 11.57
CA ALA A 67 9.86 0.30 11.63
C ALA A 67 8.86 -0.83 11.81
N VAL A 68 7.67 -0.58 12.39
CA VAL A 68 6.58 -1.58 12.45
C VAL A 68 6.03 -1.97 11.08
N MET A 69 6.20 -1.10 10.07
CA MET A 69 5.89 -1.39 8.67
C MET A 69 6.98 -2.19 7.97
N LYS A 70 8.10 -2.50 8.64
CA LYS A 70 9.08 -3.54 8.22
C LYS A 70 8.48 -4.95 8.39
N THR A 71 7.28 -5.13 7.85
CA THR A 71 6.80 -6.44 7.43
C THR A 71 7.74 -6.92 6.35
N SER A 72 8.22 -8.14 6.51
CA SER A 72 9.42 -8.58 5.84
C SER A 72 9.29 -8.72 4.35
N GLY A 73 10.30 -8.17 3.71
CA GLY A 73 10.65 -8.48 2.34
C GLY A 73 10.22 -7.38 1.41
N ILE A 74 11.13 -7.10 0.47
CA ILE A 74 10.94 -6.33 -0.77
C ILE A 74 9.60 -6.65 -1.49
N ASN A 75 9.03 -7.83 -1.25
CA ASN A 75 7.76 -8.29 -1.82
C ASN A 75 6.51 -7.65 -1.22
N GLY A 76 6.57 -7.07 -0.01
CA GLY A 76 5.40 -6.44 0.62
C GLY A 76 4.97 -5.18 -0.13
N PHE A 77 5.88 -4.20 -0.23
CA PHE A 77 5.60 -2.98 -0.98
C PHE A 77 5.39 -3.21 -2.47
N LEU A 78 6.01 -4.25 -3.06
CA LEU A 78 5.71 -4.64 -4.44
C LEU A 78 4.21 -4.92 -4.64
N SER A 79 3.55 -5.61 -3.70
CA SER A 79 2.10 -5.84 -3.78
C SER A 79 1.28 -4.56 -3.68
N VAL A 80 1.72 -3.58 -2.88
CA VAL A 80 1.08 -2.26 -2.76
C VAL A 80 1.21 -1.49 -4.09
N LEU A 81 2.42 -1.43 -4.65
CA LEU A 81 2.69 -0.75 -5.93
C LEU A 81 1.92 -1.37 -7.10
N MET A 82 1.86 -2.71 -7.16
CA MET A 82 1.09 -3.41 -8.20
C MET A 82 -0.40 -3.16 -8.06
N ALA A 83 -0.93 -3.10 -6.83
CA ALA A 83 -2.33 -2.76 -6.61
C ALA A 83 -2.66 -1.33 -7.08
N LEU A 84 -1.79 -0.35 -6.78
CA LEU A 84 -1.93 1.03 -7.28
C LEU A 84 -1.87 1.10 -8.82
N LYS A 85 -0.99 0.32 -9.45
CA LYS A 85 -0.91 0.22 -10.92
C LYS A 85 -2.22 -0.30 -11.52
N TRP A 86 -2.78 -1.37 -10.97
CA TRP A 86 -4.03 -1.95 -11.49
C TRP A 86 -5.22 -1.03 -11.26
N TRP A 87 -5.28 -0.38 -10.09
CA TRP A 87 -6.29 0.65 -9.82
C TRP A 87 -6.23 1.75 -10.88
N ARG A 88 -5.05 2.34 -11.11
CA ARG A 88 -4.88 3.40 -12.12
C ARG A 88 -5.35 2.99 -13.51
N ARG A 89 -5.05 1.76 -13.93
CA ARG A 89 -5.43 1.23 -15.25
C ARG A 89 -6.94 1.07 -15.42
N ALA A 90 -7.65 0.85 -14.32
CA ALA A 90 -9.09 0.62 -14.33
C ALA A 90 -9.91 1.91 -14.13
N LEU A 91 -9.26 3.02 -13.76
CA LEU A 91 -9.92 4.30 -13.54
C LEU A 91 -10.53 4.90 -14.81
N THR A 92 -11.76 5.38 -14.68
CA THR A 92 -12.44 6.26 -15.63
C THR A 92 -12.98 7.48 -14.87
N GLY A 93 -12.78 8.68 -15.41
CA GLY A 93 -13.20 9.94 -14.79
C GLY A 93 -12.22 10.53 -13.76
N SER A 94 -12.44 11.80 -13.42
CA SER A 94 -11.53 12.64 -12.62
C SER A 94 -11.59 12.39 -11.12
N ALA A 95 -12.78 12.27 -10.52
CA ALA A 95 -12.93 12.10 -9.07
C ALA A 95 -12.23 10.83 -8.55
N SER A 96 -12.32 9.73 -9.30
CA SER A 96 -11.64 8.48 -8.97
C SER A 96 -10.11 8.58 -9.10
N ALA A 97 -9.61 9.51 -9.93
CA ALA A 97 -8.18 9.77 -10.09
C ALA A 97 -7.59 10.59 -8.94
N GLU A 98 -8.37 11.48 -8.34
CA GLU A 98 -7.97 12.24 -7.14
C GLU A 98 -7.77 11.32 -5.93
N GLU A 99 -8.70 10.38 -5.68
CA GLU A 99 -8.57 9.41 -4.58
C GLU A 99 -7.33 8.53 -4.76
N TRP A 100 -7.10 8.05 -5.99
CA TRP A 100 -5.91 7.28 -6.33
C TRP A 100 -4.63 8.11 -6.13
N ALA A 101 -4.61 9.36 -6.58
CA ALA A 101 -3.44 10.23 -6.45
C ALA A 101 -3.09 10.48 -4.98
N ALA A 102 -4.09 10.77 -4.13
CA ALA A 102 -3.89 10.92 -2.69
C ALA A 102 -3.29 9.65 -2.05
N CYS A 103 -3.75 8.47 -2.46
CA CYS A 103 -3.17 7.19 -2.01
C CYS A 103 -1.72 7.00 -2.49
N VAL A 104 -1.39 7.41 -3.72
CA VAL A 104 -0.02 7.33 -4.25
C VAL A 104 0.91 8.23 -3.45
N ASP A 105 0.52 9.48 -3.22
CA ASP A 105 1.32 10.45 -2.46
C ASP A 105 1.62 9.94 -1.06
N ASP A 106 0.63 9.32 -0.42
CA ASP A 106 0.76 8.72 0.91
C ASP A 106 1.76 7.55 0.92
N VAL A 107 1.67 6.62 -0.04
CA VAL A 107 2.60 5.50 -0.17
C VAL A 107 4.01 5.99 -0.48
N VAL A 108 4.16 7.00 -1.34
CA VAL A 108 5.47 7.61 -1.66
C VAL A 108 6.08 8.26 -0.42
N TRP A 109 5.27 8.98 0.37
CA TRP A 109 5.74 9.58 1.62
C TRP A 109 6.27 8.51 2.58
N VAL A 110 5.53 7.42 2.81
CA VAL A 110 5.99 6.30 3.67
C VAL A 110 7.31 5.71 3.15
N LEU A 111 7.41 5.45 1.85
CA LEU A 111 8.63 4.90 1.25
C LEU A 111 9.84 5.83 1.43
N ARG A 112 9.64 7.15 1.32
CA ARG A 112 10.69 8.15 1.57
C ARG A 112 11.13 8.17 3.03
N GLN A 113 10.19 8.14 3.97
CA GLN A 113 10.52 8.09 5.40
C GLN A 113 11.30 6.81 5.75
N MET A 114 10.88 5.66 5.23
CA MET A 114 11.59 4.39 5.44
C MET A 114 12.98 4.35 4.79
N ALA A 115 13.18 5.04 3.66
CA ALA A 115 14.48 5.17 3.03
C ALA A 115 15.40 6.11 3.82
N GLY A 116 14.90 7.28 4.25
CA GLY A 116 15.65 8.26 5.05
C GLY A 116 16.02 7.75 6.45
N GLN A 117 15.21 6.89 7.05
CA GLN A 117 15.54 6.21 8.32
C GLN A 117 16.79 5.31 8.23
N ARG A 118 17.23 4.90 7.03
CA ARG A 118 18.45 4.08 6.86
C ARG A 118 19.73 4.89 6.97
N ASP A 119 19.69 6.19 6.68
CA ASP A 119 20.88 7.05 6.66
C ASP A 119 21.17 7.70 8.03
N GLY A 120 20.21 7.67 8.96
CA GLY A 120 20.37 8.15 10.34
C GLY A 120 20.85 7.10 11.35
N ALA A 121 20.95 5.83 10.96
CA ALA A 121 21.31 4.72 11.85
C ALA A 121 22.81 4.34 11.83
N THR A 122 23.67 5.22 11.31
CA THR A 122 25.14 5.07 11.41
C THR A 122 25.74 6.39 11.86
N ARG A 123 25.65 6.64 13.16
CA ARG A 123 26.53 7.51 13.95
C ARG A 123 26.12 7.34 15.42
N GLU A 124 26.79 6.41 16.08
CA GLU A 124 27.45 6.55 17.38
C GLU A 124 28.07 5.20 17.78
#